data_AF-A0A1X4XV34-F1
#
_entry.id   AF-A0A1X4XV34-F1
#
_cell.length_a   1.000
_cell.length_b   1.000
_cell.length_c   1.000
_cell.angle_alpha   90.00
_cell.angle_beta   90.00
_cell.angle_gamma   90.00
#
_symmetry.space_group_name_H-M   'P 1'
#
loop_
_entity.id
_entity.type
_entity.pdbx_description
1 polymer ?
#
loop_
_entity_poly.entity_id
_entity_poly.type
_entity_poly.pdbx_seq_one_letter_code
_entity_poly.pdbx_strand_id
1 'polypeptide(L)'
;MIYDFEFRKNIKQKKLYEIIAKEILNVWDAKSSQEIKKRYLVLAKKYHPDVNSSESAKKKFQDISLSYKILTQWDDLILNEKFVTISAFDIKIIKIKANIKDDKSYFERYRSIY
;
A
#
# COMPACT_ATOMS: atom_id res chain seq x y z
N MET A 1 19.47 -16.23 -14.88
CA MET A 1 19.75 -14.79 -14.65
C MET A 1 18.58 -13.86 -15.04
N ILE A 2 17.49 -14.36 -15.65
CA ILE A 2 16.26 -13.58 -15.95
C ILE A 2 15.31 -13.49 -14.74
N TYR A 3 15.18 -14.59 -13.98
CA TYR A 3 14.39 -14.65 -12.74
C TYR A 3 14.73 -13.53 -11.74
N ASP A 4 16.00 -13.14 -11.67
CA ASP A 4 16.47 -12.18 -10.69
C ASP A 4 16.01 -10.74 -11.00
N PHE A 5 15.79 -10.40 -12.28
CA PHE A 5 15.36 -9.06 -12.69
C PHE A 5 13.85 -8.84 -12.49
N GLU A 6 13.02 -9.80 -12.92
CA GLU A 6 11.57 -9.72 -12.71
C GLU A 6 11.21 -9.76 -11.23
N PHE A 7 11.90 -10.61 -10.47
CA PHE A 7 11.76 -10.67 -9.01
C PHE A 7 12.10 -9.34 -8.33
N ARG A 8 13.21 -8.68 -8.71
CA ARG A 8 13.58 -7.34 -8.22
C ARG A 8 12.53 -6.28 -8.53
N LYS A 9 11.93 -6.32 -9.73
CA LYS A 9 10.87 -5.38 -10.14
C LYS A 9 9.61 -5.58 -9.30
N ASN A 10 9.21 -6.83 -9.08
CA ASN A 10 8.04 -7.18 -8.28
C ASN A 10 8.21 -6.77 -6.80
N ILE A 11 9.40 -6.93 -6.21
CA ILE A 11 9.66 -6.48 -4.83
C ILE A 11 9.52 -4.97 -4.68
N LYS A 12 10.10 -4.18 -5.61
CA LYS A 12 9.98 -2.72 -5.57
C LYS A 12 8.53 -2.27 -5.71
N GLN A 13 7.78 -2.91 -6.61
CA GLN A 13 6.38 -2.62 -6.83
C GLN A 13 5.53 -2.97 -5.59
N LYS A 14 5.73 -4.15 -5.01
CA LYS A 14 5.11 -4.57 -3.75
C LYS A 14 5.31 -3.54 -2.65
N LYS A 15 6.57 -3.14 -2.42
CA LYS A 15 6.91 -2.18 -1.36
C LYS A 15 6.22 -0.83 -1.59
N LEU A 16 6.14 -0.36 -2.83
CA LEU A 16 5.43 0.87 -3.16
C LEU A 16 3.92 0.76 -2.84
N TYR A 17 3.28 -0.34 -3.25
CA TYR A 17 1.85 -0.57 -3.00
C TYR A 17 1.53 -0.66 -1.51
N GLU A 18 2.41 -1.31 -0.74
CA GLU A 18 2.27 -1.44 0.71
C GLU A 18 2.33 -0.06 1.40
N ILE A 19 3.23 0.81 0.95
CA ILE A 19 3.39 2.17 1.46
C ILE A 19 2.17 3.03 1.11
N ILE A 20 1.68 2.91 -0.13
CA ILE A 20 0.46 3.59 -0.56
C ILE A 20 -0.74 3.14 0.30
N ALA A 21 -0.88 1.84 0.53
CA ALA A 21 -1.94 1.28 1.37
C ALA A 21 -1.89 1.81 2.81
N LYS A 22 -0.67 1.96 3.37
CA LYS A 22 -0.47 2.56 4.69
C LYS A 22 -0.85 4.04 4.74
N GLU A 23 -0.58 4.81 3.69
CA GLU A 23 -1.03 6.21 3.60
C GLU A 23 -2.56 6.30 3.57
N ILE A 24 -3.23 5.50 2.70
CA ILE A 24 -4.69 5.55 2.55
C ILE A 24 -5.42 5.21 3.85
N LEU A 25 -4.97 4.17 4.56
CA LEU A 25 -5.55 3.78 5.84
C LEU A 25 -5.03 4.63 7.02
N ASN A 26 -4.01 5.47 6.78
CA ASN A 26 -3.30 6.28 7.75
C ASN A 26 -2.77 5.45 8.94
N VAL A 27 -2.02 4.40 8.61
CA VAL A 27 -1.54 3.34 9.54
C VAL A 27 -0.02 3.19 9.51
N TRP A 28 0.71 4.28 9.29
CA TRP A 28 2.18 4.27 9.27
C TRP A 28 2.81 3.65 10.52
N ASP A 29 2.23 3.98 11.68
CA ASP A 29 2.71 3.51 12.98
C ASP A 29 2.05 2.20 13.44
N ALA A 30 1.13 1.65 12.65
CA ALA A 30 0.42 0.44 13.03
C ALA A 30 1.35 -0.76 13.01
N LYS A 31 1.57 -1.35 14.19
CA LYS A 31 2.46 -2.51 14.35
C LYS A 31 1.72 -3.85 14.25
N SER A 32 0.39 -3.83 14.30
CA SER A 32 -0.44 -5.05 14.36
C SER A 32 -1.59 -5.02 13.35
N SER A 33 -1.90 -6.19 12.79
CA SER A 33 -3.03 -6.42 11.88
C SER A 33 -4.38 -6.02 12.50
N GLN A 34 -4.51 -6.06 13.84
CA GLN A 34 -5.72 -5.63 14.54
C GLN A 34 -5.95 -4.12 14.40
N GLU A 35 -4.88 -3.32 14.45
CA GLU A 35 -4.96 -1.86 14.32
C GLU A 35 -5.31 -1.44 12.89
N ILE A 36 -4.74 -2.14 11.90
CA ILE A 36 -5.09 -1.98 10.48
C ILE A 36 -6.57 -2.29 10.27
N LYS A 37 -7.08 -3.39 10.83
CA LYS A 37 -8.50 -3.76 10.76
C LYS A 37 -9.41 -2.72 11.41
N LYS A 38 -9.04 -2.20 12.58
CA LYS A 38 -9.81 -1.14 13.26
C LYS A 38 -9.92 0.12 12.39
N ARG A 39 -8.80 0.57 11.82
CA ARG A 39 -8.77 1.77 10.94
C ARG A 39 -9.58 1.55 9.66
N TYR A 40 -9.45 0.38 9.04
CA TYR A 40 -10.27 -0.02 7.90
C TYR A 40 -11.76 0.09 8.22
N LEU A 41 -12.23 -0.48 9.34
CA LEU A 41 -13.66 -0.46 9.68
C LEU A 41 -14.20 0.97 9.89
N VAL A 42 -13.41 1.85 10.52
CA VAL A 42 -13.79 3.26 10.72
C VAL A 42 -13.93 3.98 9.37
N LEU A 43 -12.97 3.82 8.47
CA LEU A 43 -13.00 4.45 7.16
C LEU A 43 -14.07 3.85 6.25
N ALA A 44 -14.24 2.53 6.27
CA ALA A 44 -15.25 1.81 5.50
C ALA A 44 -16.66 2.29 5.87
N LYS A 45 -16.97 2.45 7.17
CA LYS A 45 -18.26 3.01 7.61
C LYS A 45 -18.46 4.45 7.16
N LYS A 46 -17.41 5.27 7.19
CA LYS A 46 -17.46 6.68 6.80
C LYS A 46 -17.71 6.89 5.30
N TYR A 47 -17.16 6.00 4.47
CA TYR A 47 -17.24 6.07 3.01
C TYR A 47 -18.13 4.98 2.40
N HIS A 48 -18.93 4.29 3.21
CA HIS A 48 -19.84 3.25 2.73
C HIS A 48 -20.87 3.86 1.76
N PRO A 49 -21.19 3.21 0.64
CA PRO A 49 -22.15 3.76 -0.34
C PRO A 49 -23.53 4.06 0.28
N ASP A 50 -23.95 3.28 1.28
CA ASP A 50 -25.23 3.48 1.99
C ASP A 50 -25.24 4.75 2.86
N VAL A 51 -24.08 5.18 3.37
CA VAL A 51 -23.97 6.36 4.24
C VAL A 51 -23.56 7.60 3.43
N ASN A 52 -22.78 7.40 2.37
CA ASN A 52 -22.28 8.45 1.50
C ASN A 52 -22.29 7.99 0.04
N SER A 53 -23.32 8.39 -0.69
CA SER A 53 -23.54 7.99 -2.09
C SER A 53 -22.79 8.87 -3.10
N SER A 54 -21.86 9.73 -2.66
CA SER A 54 -21.07 10.54 -3.60
C SER A 54 -20.08 9.68 -4.38
N GLU A 55 -19.85 10.04 -5.65
CA GLU A 55 -18.86 9.36 -6.50
C GLU A 55 -17.44 9.42 -5.89
N SER A 56 -17.13 10.51 -5.17
CA SER A 56 -15.87 10.64 -4.44
C SER A 56 -15.71 9.63 -3.30
N ALA A 57 -16.80 9.34 -2.57
CA ALA A 57 -16.79 8.37 -1.48
C ALA A 57 -16.66 6.95 -2.01
N LYS A 58 -17.33 6.63 -3.12
CA LYS A 58 -17.19 5.34 -3.80
C LYS A 58 -15.75 5.07 -4.22
N LYS A 59 -15.09 6.04 -4.85
CA LYS A 59 -13.66 5.92 -5.24
C LYS A 59 -12.74 5.75 -4.03
N LYS A 60 -12.96 6.52 -2.97
CA LYS A 60 -12.19 6.36 -1.71
C LYS A 60 -12.43 5.00 -1.06
N PHE A 61 -13.66 4.51 -1.06
CA PHE A 61 -14.01 3.21 -0.50
C PHE A 61 -13.33 2.05 -1.23
N GLN A 62 -13.22 2.14 -2.56
CA GLN A 62 -12.46 1.20 -3.38
C GLN A 62 -10.98 1.18 -2.95
N ASP A 63 -10.35 2.36 -2.85
CA ASP A 63 -8.95 2.47 -2.43
C ASP A 63 -8.70 2.00 -1.00
N ILE A 64 -9.63 2.27 -0.07
CA ILE A 64 -9.60 1.76 1.32
C ILE A 64 -9.68 0.24 1.35
N SER A 65 -10.57 -0.35 0.55
CA SER A 65 -10.75 -1.80 0.47
C SER A 65 -9.53 -2.49 -0.14
N LEU A 66 -8.98 -1.92 -1.21
CA LEU A 66 -7.74 -2.38 -1.84
C LEU A 66 -6.57 -2.30 -0.86
N SER A 67 -6.43 -1.19 -0.14
CA SER A 67 -5.37 -1.00 0.86
C SER A 67 -5.41 -2.06 1.96
N TYR A 68 -6.61 -2.38 2.45
CA TYR A 68 -6.77 -3.42 3.46
C TYR A 68 -6.38 -4.80 2.93
N LYS A 69 -6.78 -5.13 1.70
CA LYS A 69 -6.35 -6.38 1.04
C LYS A 69 -4.82 -6.44 0.95
N ILE A 70 -4.16 -5.41 0.41
CA ILE A 70 -2.68 -5.37 0.26
C ILE A 70 -1.95 -5.63 1.58
N LEU A 71 -2.43 -5.07 2.69
CA LEU A 71 -1.77 -5.19 3.99
C LEU A 71 -2.08 -6.49 4.74
N THR A 72 -3.13 -7.22 4.36
CA THR A 72 -3.58 -8.41 5.09
C THR A 72 -3.47 -9.71 4.29
N GLN A 73 -3.78 -9.64 3.00
CA GLN A 73 -3.75 -10.74 2.05
C GLN A 73 -2.76 -10.36 0.96
N TRP A 74 -1.55 -10.89 1.06
CA TRP A 74 -0.58 -10.65 0.01
C TRP A 74 -0.83 -11.63 -1.15
N ASP A 75 -1.32 -11.10 -2.26
CA ASP A 75 -1.57 -11.83 -3.51
C ASP A 75 -1.05 -10.99 -4.68
N ASP A 76 -0.28 -11.60 -5.58
CA ASP A 76 0.28 -10.94 -6.77
C ASP A 76 -0.83 -10.42 -7.69
N LEU A 77 -2.01 -11.05 -7.68
CA LEU A 77 -3.17 -10.60 -8.44
C LEU A 77 -3.62 -9.20 -8.02
N ILE A 78 -3.41 -8.81 -6.77
CA ILE A 78 -3.78 -7.50 -6.23
C ILE A 78 -2.92 -6.38 -6.84
N LEU A 79 -1.69 -6.68 -7.27
CA LEU A 79 -0.80 -5.70 -7.91
C LEU A 79 -1.29 -5.24 -9.29
N ASN A 80 -2.22 -6.00 -9.88
CA ASN A 80 -2.89 -5.61 -11.12
C ASN A 80 -4.04 -4.61 -10.88
N GLU A 81 -4.58 -4.56 -9.66
CA GLU A 81 -5.56 -3.54 -9.28
C GLU A 81 -4.86 -2.18 -9.12
N LYS A 82 -5.49 -1.12 -9.61
CA LYS A 82 -4.96 0.24 -9.55
C LYS A 82 -5.78 1.08 -8.59
N PHE A 83 -5.09 1.87 -7.76
CA PHE A 83 -5.74 2.91 -6.96
C PHE A 83 -6.38 3.96 -7.88
N VAL A 84 -7.59 4.40 -7.53
CA VAL A 84 -8.41 5.28 -8.36
C VAL A 84 -8.21 6.75 -8.02
N THR A 85 -8.00 7.07 -6.74
CA THR A 85 -7.88 8.46 -6.28
C THR A 85 -6.46 9.00 -6.30
N ILE A 86 -5.45 8.13 -6.45
CA ILE A 86 -4.05 8.49 -6.33
C ILE A 86 -3.48 8.93 -7.67
N SER A 87 -3.01 10.16 -7.73
CA SER A 87 -2.28 10.68 -8.89
C SER A 87 -0.79 10.35 -8.83
N ALA A 88 -0.09 10.51 -9.95
CA ALA A 88 1.37 10.37 -10.00
C ALA A 88 2.10 11.36 -9.07
N PHE A 89 1.49 12.52 -8.79
CA PHE A 89 2.03 13.52 -7.87
C PHE A 89 1.93 13.05 -6.42
N ASP A 90 0.79 12.47 -6.03
CA ASP A 90 0.58 11.92 -4.70
C ASP A 90 1.57 10.78 -4.42
N ILE A 91 1.81 9.91 -5.40
CA ILE A 91 2.82 8.86 -5.31
C ILE A 91 4.21 9.45 -5.03
N LYS A 92 4.55 10.58 -5.67
CA LYS A 92 5.82 11.27 -5.46
C LYS A 92 5.93 11.82 -4.04
N ILE A 93 4.86 12.44 -3.52
CA ILE A 93 4.78 12.94 -2.14
C ILE A 93 4.91 11.78 -1.15
N ILE A 94 4.15 10.70 -1.34
CA ILE A 94 4.15 9.52 -0.46
C ILE A 94 5.55 8.92 -0.38
N LYS A 95 6.25 8.80 -1.51
CA LYS A 95 7.64 8.29 -1.55
C LYS A 95 8.58 9.16 -0.72
N ILE A 96 8.44 10.49 -0.79
CA ILE A 96 9.25 11.44 -0.02
C ILE A 96 8.93 11.31 1.48
N LYS A 97 7.64 11.29 1.84
CA LYS A 97 7.16 11.17 3.23
C LYS A 97 7.60 9.87 3.89
N ALA A 98 7.59 8.77 3.14
CA ALA A 98 8.06 7.47 3.57
C ALA A 98 9.60 7.41 3.75
N ASN A 99 10.33 8.48 3.43
CA ASN A 99 11.79 8.56 3.46
C ASN A 99 12.45 7.35 2.76
N ILE A 100 11.86 6.90 1.65
CA ILE A 100 12.42 5.83 0.83
C ILE A 100 13.66 6.41 0.15
N LYS A 101 14.81 6.30 0.81
CA LYS A 101 16.09 6.25 0.10
C LYS A 101 16.09 4.93 -0.67
N ASP A 102 16.40 4.95 -1.96
CA ASP A 102 16.60 3.72 -2.74
C ASP A 102 17.46 2.75 -1.92
N ASP A 103 16.83 1.66 -1.42
CA ASP A 103 17.44 0.72 -0.48
C ASP A 103 18.62 0.00 -1.15
N LYS A 104 19.82 0.56 -1.02
CA LYS A 104 21.05 -0.24 -1.00
C LYS A 104 21.18 -1.06 0.31
N SER A 105 20.39 -0.72 1.34
CA SER A 105 20.52 -1.22 2.72
C SER A 105 20.05 -2.67 2.96
N TYR A 106 19.03 -3.16 2.23
CA TYR A 106 18.56 -4.54 2.41
C TYR A 106 19.62 -5.57 1.99
N PHE A 107 20.47 -5.21 1.02
CA PHE A 107 21.54 -6.08 0.52
C PHE A 107 22.74 -6.14 1.46
N GLU A 108 23.08 -5.06 2.17
CA GLU A 108 24.19 -5.05 3.13
C GLU A 108 23.93 -5.98 4.32
N ARG A 109 22.66 -6.11 4.76
CA ARG A 109 22.30 -7.06 5.83
C ARG A 109 22.40 -8.53 5.39
N TYR A 110 22.11 -8.83 4.13
CA TYR A 110 22.22 -10.20 3.60
C TYR A 110 23.64 -10.56 3.13
N ARG A 111 24.43 -9.58 2.68
CA ARG A 111 25.84 -9.75 2.29
C ARG A 111 26.79 -9.84 3.49
N SER A 112 26.31 -9.58 4.70
CA SER A 112 27.07 -9.79 5.94
C SER A 112 26.85 -11.19 6.55
N ILE A 113 25.93 -11.99 5.99
CA ILE A 113 25.55 -13.32 6.51
C ILE A 113 26.15 -14.46 5.65
N TYR A 114 26.70 -14.14 4.47
CA TYR A 114 27.47 -15.03 3.61
C TYR A 114 28.76 -14.33 3.18
#